data_AF-A0A1F8LLJ1-F1
#
_entry.id   AF-A0A1F8LLJ1-F1
#
_cell.length_a   1.000
_cell.length_b   1.000
_cell.length_c   1.000
_cell.angle_alpha   90.00
_cell.angle_beta   90.00
_cell.angle_gamma   90.00
#
_symmetry.space_group_name_H-M   'P 1'
#
loop_
_entity.id
_entity.type
_entity.pdbx_description
1 polymer ?
#
loop_
_entity_poly.entity_id
_entity_poly.type
_entity_poly.pdbx_seq_one_letter_code
_entity_poly.pdbx_strand_id
1 'polypeptide(L)'
;MKKGSLVLFGGGWKSFTGEAVDRESLANLLSDSLNIPSQMVLEGYSMTEINALTLRCEHGRFHIPPVIEPVIFDEELNPIKGNDIRGMYGFLDLMAVSYPGFLITGDYVRMVQGTCECGLSGPAVTEIGRVAGSEIKGCGGIMSSMQA
;
A
#
# COMPACT_ATOMS: atom_id res chain seq x y z
N MET A 1 14.28 21.35 -9.06
CA MET A 1 13.05 20.95 -9.79
C MET A 1 12.28 22.17 -10.28
N LYS A 2 11.36 22.05 -11.25
CA LYS A 2 10.49 23.18 -11.66
C LYS A 2 9.41 23.40 -10.59
N LYS A 3 8.87 24.62 -10.50
CA LYS A 3 7.73 24.90 -9.59
C LYS A 3 6.54 24.00 -9.96
N GLY A 4 5.93 23.35 -8.96
CA GLY A 4 4.82 22.41 -9.16
C GLY A 4 5.25 20.97 -9.48
N SER A 5 6.55 20.66 -9.46
CA SER A 5 7.00 19.27 -9.49
C SER A 5 6.58 18.50 -8.24
N LEU A 6 6.28 17.22 -8.42
CA LEU A 6 5.91 16.27 -7.36
C LEU A 6 6.73 14.99 -7.49
N VAL A 7 6.86 14.27 -6.38
CA VAL A 7 7.46 12.95 -6.30
C VAL A 7 6.41 12.00 -5.76
N LEU A 8 6.24 10.88 -6.44
CA LEU A 8 5.45 9.76 -5.95
C LEU A 8 6.41 8.60 -5.72
N PHE A 9 6.43 8.08 -4.50
CA PHE A 9 7.18 6.88 -4.15
C PHE A 9 6.25 5.80 -3.58
N GLY A 10 6.71 4.56 -3.63
CA GLY A 10 6.01 3.41 -3.07
C GLY A 10 6.86 2.15 -3.19
N GLY A 11 6.61 1.16 -2.35
CA GLY A 11 7.37 -0.10 -2.35
C GLY A 11 8.84 0.07 -1.98
N GLY A 12 9.72 -0.77 -2.55
CA GLY A 12 11.17 -0.74 -2.32
C GLY A 12 11.66 -1.56 -1.13
N TRP A 13 10.86 -1.68 -0.07
CA TRP A 13 11.26 -2.38 1.16
C TRP A 13 11.08 -3.90 1.14
N LYS A 14 10.53 -4.46 0.06
CA LYS A 14 10.23 -5.91 -0.05
C LYS A 14 11.50 -6.78 0.11
N SER A 15 12.65 -6.32 -0.38
CA SER A 15 13.94 -7.01 -0.23
C SER A 15 14.73 -6.57 1.01
N PHE A 16 14.27 -5.54 1.73
CA PHE A 16 15.03 -4.81 2.75
C PHE A 16 14.17 -4.56 3.99
N THR A 17 13.32 -5.51 4.38
CA THR A 17 12.34 -5.32 5.45
C THR A 17 12.98 -4.98 6.80
N GLY A 18 14.22 -5.39 7.05
CA GLY A 18 15.01 -5.04 8.24
C GLY A 18 15.81 -3.74 8.14
N GLU A 19 15.88 -3.13 6.96
CA GLU A 19 16.64 -1.90 6.68
C GLU A 19 15.71 -0.74 6.29
N ALA A 20 14.40 -0.93 6.44
CA ALA A 20 13.40 0.08 6.13
C ALA A 20 13.64 1.33 6.98
N VAL A 21 13.94 2.44 6.31
CA VAL A 21 13.96 3.75 6.99
C VAL A 21 12.53 4.17 7.28
N ASP A 22 12.35 4.94 8.36
CA ASP A 22 11.06 5.53 8.64
C ASP A 22 10.66 6.51 7.52
N ARG A 23 9.35 6.66 7.36
CA ARG A 23 8.77 7.48 6.30
C ARG A 23 9.21 8.93 6.37
N GLU A 24 9.28 9.52 7.56
CA GLU A 24 9.60 10.94 7.72
C GLU A 24 11.04 11.19 7.26
N SER A 25 11.97 10.33 7.65
CA SER A 25 13.35 10.37 7.16
C SER A 25 13.44 10.29 5.63
N LEU A 26 12.72 9.37 4.99
CA LEU A 26 12.71 9.26 3.53
C LEU A 26 12.08 10.49 2.86
N ALA A 27 10.95 10.99 3.40
CA ALA A 27 10.26 12.14 2.85
C ALA A 27 11.10 13.42 2.96
N ASN A 28 11.78 13.61 4.10
CA ASN A 28 12.72 14.72 4.32
C ASN A 28 13.91 14.62 3.37
N LEU A 29 14.50 13.43 3.23
CA LEU A 29 15.61 13.22 2.29
C LEU A 29 15.21 13.55 0.85
N LEU A 30 14.02 13.14 0.41
CA LEU A 30 13.51 13.45 -0.93
C LEU A 30 13.24 14.94 -1.11
N SER A 31 12.61 15.57 -0.11
CA SER A 31 12.34 17.01 -0.06
C SER A 31 13.63 17.82 -0.22
N ASP A 32 14.65 17.50 0.57
CA ASP A 32 15.94 18.18 0.59
C ASP A 32 16.74 17.93 -0.70
N SER A 33 16.80 16.68 -1.15
CA SER A 33 17.58 16.29 -2.33
C SER A 33 17.03 16.88 -3.62
N LEU A 34 15.71 17.02 -3.72
CA LEU A 34 15.04 17.48 -4.95
C LEU A 34 14.61 18.95 -4.86
N ASN A 35 14.77 19.57 -3.68
CA ASN A 35 14.35 20.92 -3.35
C ASN A 35 12.88 21.15 -3.70
N ILE A 36 12.00 20.31 -3.14
CA ILE A 36 10.54 20.39 -3.27
C ILE A 36 9.91 20.40 -1.88
N PRO A 37 8.73 21.05 -1.69
CA PRO A 37 8.04 20.99 -0.41
C PRO A 37 7.65 19.56 -0.03
N SER A 38 7.66 19.23 1.27
CA SER A 38 7.31 17.89 1.75
C SER A 38 5.88 17.46 1.36
N GLN A 39 4.96 18.42 1.16
CA GLN A 39 3.60 18.16 0.68
C GLN A 39 3.57 17.66 -0.78
N MET A 40 4.65 17.86 -1.54
CA MET A 40 4.82 17.35 -2.90
C MET A 40 5.49 15.97 -2.94
N VAL A 41 5.78 15.38 -1.77
CA VAL A 41 6.29 14.01 -1.63
C VAL A 41 5.12 13.09 -1.25
N LEU A 42 4.61 12.39 -2.25
CA LEU A 42 3.44 11.52 -2.16
C LEU A 42 3.88 10.07 -1.97
N GLU A 43 3.15 9.36 -1.12
CA GLU A 43 3.36 7.92 -0.87
C GLU A 43 2.17 7.14 -1.43
N GLY A 44 2.47 6.13 -2.25
CA GLY A 44 1.49 5.28 -2.89
C GLY A 44 1.54 3.83 -2.41
N TYR A 45 0.38 3.22 -2.24
CA TYR A 45 0.23 1.77 -2.05
C TYR A 45 -0.58 1.18 -3.22
N SER A 46 0.02 0.18 -3.87
CA SER A 46 -0.52 -0.52 -5.02
C SER A 46 0.34 -1.76 -5.32
N MET A 47 -0.05 -2.51 -6.34
CA MET A 47 0.66 -3.66 -6.89
C MET A 47 0.31 -3.83 -8.37
N THR A 48 1.03 -4.68 -9.08
CA THR A 48 0.83 -4.87 -10.53
C THR A 48 -0.57 -5.43 -10.85
N GLU A 49 -1.11 -6.21 -9.92
CA GLU A 49 -2.36 -6.94 -10.05
C GLU A 49 -3.62 -6.08 -9.78
N ILE A 50 -3.46 -4.79 -9.44
CA ILE A 50 -4.56 -3.87 -9.19
C ILE A 50 -4.46 -2.64 -10.10
N ASN A 51 -5.57 -2.23 -10.72
CA ASN A 51 -5.63 -1.07 -11.61
C ASN A 51 -5.78 0.27 -10.85
N ALA A 52 -5.63 0.24 -9.52
CA ALA A 52 -5.77 1.40 -8.66
C ALA A 52 -4.47 1.69 -7.89
N LEU A 53 -4.13 2.98 -7.80
CA LEU A 53 -3.11 3.49 -6.88
C LEU A 53 -3.80 4.23 -5.74
N THR A 54 -3.58 3.77 -4.51
CA THR A 54 -4.03 4.50 -3.32
C THR A 54 -2.92 5.44 -2.87
N LEU A 55 -3.26 6.70 -2.62
CA LEU A 55 -2.34 7.70 -2.07
C LEU A 55 -2.58 7.83 -0.57
N ARG A 56 -1.49 7.94 0.19
CA ARG A 56 -1.54 8.21 1.62
C ARG A 56 -2.01 9.65 1.85
N CYS A 57 -3.10 9.82 2.60
CA CYS A 57 -3.54 11.15 3.02
C CYS A 57 -2.66 11.70 4.16
N GLU A 58 -2.87 12.97 4.53
CA GLU A 58 -2.13 13.64 5.62
C GLU A 58 -2.35 12.99 7.00
N HIS A 59 -3.45 12.26 7.20
CA HIS A 59 -3.72 11.47 8.41
C HIS A 59 -3.22 10.03 8.32
N GLY A 60 -2.37 9.74 7.34
CA GLY A 60 -1.67 8.47 7.19
C GLY A 60 -2.52 7.29 6.71
N ARG A 61 -3.67 7.55 6.08
CA ARG A 61 -4.57 6.51 5.56
C ARG A 61 -4.41 6.36 4.04
N PHE A 62 -4.33 5.12 3.57
CA PHE A 62 -4.46 4.77 2.16
C PHE A 62 -5.91 4.44 1.88
N HIS A 63 -6.67 5.42 1.38
CA HIS A 63 -8.09 5.26 1.10
C HIS A 63 -8.32 4.34 -0.09
N ILE A 64 -9.14 3.31 0.10
CA ILE A 64 -9.46 2.32 -0.93
C ILE A 64 -10.61 2.88 -1.76
N PRO A 65 -10.45 3.06 -3.08
CA PRO A 65 -11.51 3.61 -3.93
C PRO A 65 -12.66 2.61 -4.07
N PRO A 66 -13.89 3.07 -4.35
CA PRO A 66 -15.10 2.22 -4.38
C PRO A 66 -15.13 1.19 -5.52
N VAL A 67 -14.16 1.23 -6.42
CA VAL A 67 -13.96 0.24 -7.50
C VAL A 67 -13.16 -0.97 -7.03
N ILE A 68 -12.61 -0.93 -5.82
CA ILE A 68 -11.86 -2.01 -5.19
C ILE A 68 -12.64 -2.47 -3.96
N GLU A 69 -12.97 -3.76 -3.91
CA GLU A 69 -13.55 -4.40 -2.72
C GLU A 69 -12.43 -5.04 -1.90
N PRO A 70 -12.07 -4.50 -0.73
CA PRO A 70 -11.05 -5.09 0.13
C PRO A 70 -11.61 -6.29 0.91
N VAL A 71 -10.82 -7.33 1.05
CA VAL A 71 -11.15 -8.49 1.90
C VAL A 71 -9.97 -8.79 2.79
N ILE A 72 -10.20 -8.86 4.10
CA ILE A 72 -9.17 -9.20 5.07
C ILE A 72 -9.38 -10.63 5.52
N PHE A 73 -8.30 -11.41 5.60
CA PHE A 73 -8.33 -12.82 5.95
C PHE A 73 -7.56 -13.11 7.25
N ASP A 74 -8.04 -14.09 8.02
CA ASP A 74 -7.27 -14.71 9.11
C ASP A 74 -6.17 -15.66 8.58
N GLU A 75 -5.48 -16.35 9.48
CA GLU A 75 -4.38 -17.27 9.13
C GLU A 75 -4.89 -18.51 8.36
N GLU A 76 -6.15 -18.90 8.60
CA GLU A 76 -6.84 -20.00 7.94
C GLU A 76 -7.52 -19.59 6.62
N LEU A 77 -7.32 -18.35 6.16
CA LEU A 77 -7.92 -17.77 4.95
C LEU A 77 -9.45 -17.62 5.00
N ASN A 78 -10.02 -17.48 6.19
CA ASN A 78 -11.41 -17.08 6.33
C ASN A 78 -11.54 -15.56 6.31
N PRO A 79 -12.54 -15.01 5.61
CA PRO A 79 -12.76 -13.56 5.58
C PRO A 79 -13.22 -13.06 6.96
N ILE A 80 -12.53 -12.05 7.47
CA ILE A 80 -12.88 -11.37 8.72
C ILE A 80 -13.63 -10.07 8.44
N LYS A 81 -14.57 -9.71 9.33
CA LYS A 81 -15.40 -8.51 9.23
C LYS A 81 -15.22 -7.62 10.44
N GLY A 82 -15.21 -6.31 10.22
CA GLY A 82 -15.14 -5.31 11.28
C GLY A 82 -14.72 -3.95 10.74
N ASN A 83 -14.77 -2.94 11.61
CA ASN A 83 -14.39 -1.57 11.25
C ASN A 83 -12.93 -1.23 11.57
N ASP A 84 -12.22 -2.10 12.28
CA ASP A 84 -10.78 -1.99 12.58
C ASP A 84 -10.25 -3.41 12.75
N ILE A 85 -9.64 -3.93 11.69
CA ILE A 85 -9.25 -5.34 11.60
C ILE A 85 -7.86 -5.47 11.02
N ARG A 86 -7.16 -6.53 11.43
CA ARG A 86 -5.82 -6.88 10.95
C ARG A 86 -5.82 -8.28 10.38
N GLY A 87 -5.15 -8.47 9.25
CA GLY A 87 -5.09 -9.76 8.58
C GLY A 87 -4.39 -9.69 7.24
N MET A 88 -4.38 -10.81 6.53
CA MET A 88 -3.84 -10.84 5.18
C MET A 88 -4.77 -10.09 4.24
N TYR A 89 -4.18 -9.22 3.41
CA TYR A 89 -4.92 -8.39 2.49
C TYR A 89 -5.23 -9.16 1.20
N GLY A 90 -6.49 -9.18 0.81
CA GLY A 90 -6.92 -9.48 -0.54
C GLY A 90 -7.87 -8.41 -1.05
N PHE A 91 -8.16 -8.46 -2.34
CA PHE A 91 -9.08 -7.52 -2.96
C PHE A 91 -9.78 -8.12 -4.17
N LEU A 92 -10.88 -7.49 -4.57
CA LEU A 92 -11.47 -7.61 -5.89
C LEU A 92 -11.40 -6.24 -6.59
N ASP A 93 -10.88 -6.21 -7.81
CA ASP A 93 -10.77 -5.05 -8.68
C ASP A 93 -11.83 -5.11 -9.77
N LEU A 94 -12.83 -4.22 -9.66
CA LEU A 94 -13.95 -4.13 -10.61
C LEU A 94 -13.54 -3.53 -11.97
N MET A 95 -12.33 -2.96 -12.08
CA MET A 95 -11.80 -2.41 -13.33
C MET A 95 -11.03 -3.44 -14.16
N ALA A 96 -10.69 -4.60 -13.60
CA ALA A 96 -9.96 -5.64 -14.30
C ALA A 96 -10.88 -6.39 -15.28
N VAL A 97 -10.78 -6.04 -16.56
CA VAL A 97 -11.54 -6.69 -17.66
C VAL A 97 -10.72 -7.71 -18.45
N SER A 98 -9.40 -7.76 -18.26
CA SER A 98 -8.46 -8.59 -19.04
C SER A 98 -7.88 -9.78 -18.28
N TYR A 99 -8.13 -9.88 -16.98
CA TYR A 99 -7.68 -10.96 -16.10
C TYR A 99 -8.64 -11.09 -14.91
N PRO A 100 -8.59 -12.20 -14.14
CA PRO A 100 -9.36 -12.31 -12.90
C PRO A 100 -8.92 -11.21 -11.91
N GLY A 101 -9.75 -10.19 -11.76
CA GLY A 101 -9.51 -9.05 -10.87
C GLY A 101 -9.69 -9.41 -9.40
N PHE A 102 -9.13 -10.49 -8.91
CA PHE A 102 -9.17 -10.82 -7.49
C PHE A 102 -7.93 -11.60 -7.09
N LEU A 103 -7.37 -11.26 -5.93
CA LEU A 103 -6.15 -11.87 -5.44
C LEU A 103 -6.05 -11.73 -3.92
N ILE A 104 -5.55 -12.79 -3.27
CA ILE A 104 -4.98 -12.72 -1.93
C ILE A 104 -3.50 -12.37 -2.06
N THR A 105 -3.12 -11.25 -1.47
CA THR A 105 -1.76 -10.71 -1.55
C THR A 105 -0.82 -11.41 -0.56
N GLY A 106 0.47 -11.04 -0.59
CA GLY A 106 1.42 -11.41 0.48
C GLY A 106 1.54 -10.34 1.56
N ASP A 107 0.67 -9.33 1.56
CA ASP A 107 0.70 -8.22 2.50
C ASP A 107 -0.22 -8.51 3.69
N TYR A 108 0.24 -8.13 4.87
CA TYR A 108 -0.56 -8.11 6.09
C TYR A 108 -0.91 -6.66 6.39
N VAL A 109 -2.18 -6.33 6.59
CA VAL A 109 -2.61 -4.95 6.76
C VAL A 109 -3.47 -4.76 7.99
N ARG A 110 -3.48 -3.53 8.51
CA ARG A 110 -4.58 -3.02 9.33
C ARG A 110 -5.51 -2.19 8.45
N MET A 111 -6.77 -2.58 8.38
CA MET A 111 -7.82 -1.86 7.65
C MET A 111 -8.80 -1.25 8.65
N VAL A 112 -9.12 0.03 8.43
CA VAL A 112 -10.16 0.75 9.17
C VAL A 112 -11.30 1.16 8.24
N GLN A 113 -12.52 1.22 8.77
CA GLN A 113 -13.72 1.70 8.07
C GLN A 113 -14.24 2.96 8.76
N GLY A 114 -14.46 4.03 8.00
CA GLY A 114 -15.16 5.22 8.50
C GLY A 114 -14.69 6.52 7.85
N THR A 115 -15.08 7.64 8.46
CA THR A 115 -14.68 8.99 8.03
C THR A 115 -13.24 9.29 8.46
N CYS A 116 -12.53 10.00 7.61
CA CYS A 116 -11.22 10.57 7.89
C CYS A 116 -11.32 12.10 7.86
N GLU A 117 -10.49 12.75 8.66
CA GLU A 117 -10.39 14.21 8.73
C GLU A 117 -9.95 14.86 7.41
N CYS A 118 -9.36 14.09 6.48
CA CYS A 118 -9.10 14.54 5.11
C CYS A 118 -10.37 14.72 4.25
N GLY A 119 -11.55 14.37 4.78
CA GLY A 119 -12.84 14.47 4.11
C GLY A 119 -13.28 13.22 3.37
N LEU A 120 -12.41 12.21 3.21
CA LEU A 120 -12.77 10.92 2.61
C LEU A 120 -13.39 9.97 3.65
N SER A 121 -14.30 9.12 3.20
CA SER A 121 -14.95 8.09 4.01
C SER A 121 -14.92 6.74 3.33
N GLY A 122 -14.85 5.66 4.11
CA GLY A 122 -14.87 4.29 3.61
C GLY A 122 -13.72 3.46 4.17
N PRO A 123 -13.39 2.34 3.51
CA PRO A 123 -12.26 1.51 3.91
C PRO A 123 -10.93 2.21 3.61
N ALA A 124 -9.98 2.07 4.53
CA ALA A 124 -8.62 2.54 4.33
C ALA A 124 -7.61 1.65 5.05
N VAL A 125 -6.43 1.50 4.46
CA VAL A 125 -5.29 0.81 5.09
C VAL A 125 -4.46 1.81 5.87
N THR A 126 -4.05 1.45 7.09
CA THR A 126 -3.24 2.31 7.99
C THR A 126 -1.87 1.72 8.34
N GLU A 127 -1.75 0.40 8.26
CA GLU A 127 -0.50 -0.32 8.53
C GLU A 127 -0.33 -1.39 7.44
N ILE A 128 0.89 -1.53 6.93
CA ILE A 128 1.23 -2.50 5.88
C ILE A 128 2.48 -3.23 6.31
N GLY A 129 2.42 -4.56 6.31
CA GLY A 129 3.51 -5.48 6.54
C GLY A 129 3.46 -6.63 5.53
N ARG A 130 4.30 -7.63 5.75
CA ARG A 130 4.38 -8.83 4.90
C ARG A 130 4.12 -10.07 5.71
N VAL A 131 3.37 -11.01 5.14
CA VAL A 131 3.17 -12.33 5.74
C VAL A 131 4.48 -13.11 5.63
N ALA A 132 4.98 -13.60 6.77
CA ALA A 132 6.20 -14.41 6.83
C ALA A 132 6.00 -15.73 6.07
N GLY A 133 6.98 -16.16 5.27
CA GLY A 133 6.87 -17.39 4.48
C GLY A 133 5.89 -17.32 3.31
N SER A 134 5.31 -16.16 3.00
CA SER A 134 4.48 -15.99 1.80
C SER A 134 5.31 -16.21 0.54
N GLU A 135 4.68 -16.82 -0.47
CA GLU A 135 5.30 -16.99 -1.78
C GLU A 135 5.78 -15.65 -2.35
N ILE A 136 6.97 -15.69 -2.94
CA ILE A 136 7.57 -14.56 -3.61
C ILE A 136 6.78 -14.27 -4.90
N LYS A 137 6.02 -13.17 -4.90
CA LYS A 137 5.19 -12.74 -6.04
C LYS A 137 5.62 -11.36 -6.54
N GLY A 138 5.51 -11.17 -7.86
CA GLY A 138 5.81 -9.92 -8.55
C GLY A 138 7.30 -9.58 -8.67
N CYS A 139 7.62 -8.57 -9.48
CA CYS A 139 9.00 -8.19 -9.79
C CYS A 139 9.84 -7.87 -8.54
N GLY A 140 9.24 -7.17 -7.56
CA GLY A 140 9.92 -6.81 -6.31
C GLY A 140 10.34 -8.02 -5.47
N GLY A 141 9.54 -9.09 -5.47
CA GLY A 141 9.90 -10.34 -4.80
C GLY A 141 10.96 -11.12 -5.58
N ILE A 142 10.83 -11.22 -6.90
CA ILE A 142 11.80 -11.96 -7.72
C ILE A 142 13.21 -11.36 -7.58
N MET A 143 13.33 -10.03 -7.57
CA MET A 143 14.62 -9.37 -7.31
C MET A 143 15.21 -9.71 -5.93
N SER A 144 14.38 -9.90 -4.89
CA SER A 144 14.87 -10.31 -3.56
C SER A 144 15.40 -11.74 -3.56
N SER A 145 14.79 -12.64 -4.33
CA SER A 145 15.25 -14.04 -4.44
C SER A 145 16.55 -14.22 -5.23
N MET A 146 16.92 -13.25 -6.07
CA MET A 146 18.14 -13.29 -6.89
C MET A 146 19.39 -12.74 -6.18
N GLN A 147 19.24 -12.17 -4.98
CA GLN A 147 20.34 -11.66 -4.15
C GLN A 147 20.78 -12.64 -3.06
N ALA A 148 20.27 -13.88 -3.07
CA ALA A 148 20.66 -14.96 -2.15
C ALA A 148 21.93 -15.69 -2.63
#